data_AF-A0A6D2L898-F1
#
_entry.id   AF-A0A6D2L898-F1
#
_cell.length_a   1.000
_cell.length_b   1.000
_cell.length_c   1.000
_cell.angle_alpha   90.00
_cell.angle_beta   90.00
_cell.angle_gamma   90.00
#
_symmetry.space_group_name_H-M   'P 1'
#
loop_
_entity.id
_entity.type
_entity.pdbx_description
1 polymer ?
#
loop_
_entity_poly.entity_id
_entity_poly.type
_entity_poly.pdbx_seq_one_letter_code
_entity_poly.pdbx_strand_id
1 'polypeptide(L)'
;MSSTKIQVQGQPLPRVSSRNHSMRISVVCAASIKRHHRVSSVYSRESGPSLGSVPKRTDESTFLRGDGNGRFGRFGGKFVPETLMSRLRDLEDEFNFVLSDHEFQEELTTALRDYVGRETPLCFAGRLTEHYKNLARTTGGGGGRSGGPEIFLKREDLSHGGSHKINNAIAQAMIARRLDCSRVVAATGSGQHGVATAAACAKLSLECTVFMGTIDMEKQSYNVQSMKLLGAQVKSVEGTFQDASSEAIRNWVEHLGITYYLSGTVVGPHPCPVMVREFQSVIGKETRRQASQLWGGKPDVLVACVGWNI
;
A
#
# COMPACT_ATOMS: atom_id res chain seq x y z
N MET A 1 9.73 22.79 -50.59
CA MET A 1 8.69 21.80 -50.97
C MET A 1 9.18 20.45 -50.45
N SER A 2 8.56 19.73 -49.53
CA SER A 2 7.14 19.55 -49.19
C SER A 2 7.01 19.28 -47.69
N SER A 3 6.04 19.92 -47.05
CA SER A 3 5.64 19.67 -45.66
C SER A 3 4.48 18.68 -45.69
N THR A 4 4.69 17.47 -45.19
CA THR A 4 3.64 16.44 -45.12
C THR A 4 2.82 16.67 -43.86
N LYS A 5 1.70 17.38 -43.99
CA LYS A 5 0.66 17.47 -42.95
C LYS A 5 -0.16 16.17 -42.97
N ILE A 6 -0.10 15.40 -41.89
CA ILE A 6 -1.06 14.32 -41.62
C ILE A 6 -2.21 14.93 -40.83
N GLN A 7 -3.37 15.01 -41.48
CA GLN A 7 -4.62 15.51 -40.91
C GLN A 7 -5.40 14.32 -40.35
N VAL A 8 -5.42 14.17 -39.03
CA VAL A 8 -6.25 13.14 -38.36
C VAL A 8 -7.64 13.73 -38.15
N GLN A 9 -8.62 13.24 -38.92
CA GLN A 9 -10.04 13.54 -38.69
C GLN A 9 -10.48 12.94 -37.35
N GLY A 10 -10.86 13.80 -36.41
CA GLY A 10 -11.46 13.37 -35.15
C GLY A 10 -12.86 12.80 -35.38
N GLN A 11 -13.09 11.55 -34.95
CA GLN A 11 -14.44 11.04 -34.79
C GLN A 11 -15.11 11.72 -33.58
N PRO A 12 -16.41 12.06 -33.65
CA PRO A 12 -17.12 12.66 -32.53
C PRO A 12 -17.31 11.63 -31.41
N LEU A 13 -17.02 12.04 -30.17
CA LEU A 13 -17.33 11.29 -28.96
C LEU A 13 -18.84 11.02 -28.88
N PRO A 14 -19.29 9.81 -28.49
CA PRO A 14 -20.70 9.53 -28.34
C PRO A 14 -21.30 10.40 -27.23
N ARG A 15 -22.45 11.01 -27.52
CA ARG A 15 -23.24 11.82 -26.58
C ARG A 15 -23.61 10.98 -25.35
N VAL A 16 -23.33 11.52 -24.18
CA VAL A 16 -23.72 10.96 -22.88
C VAL A 16 -25.25 10.98 -22.77
N SER A 17 -25.85 9.78 -22.76
CA SER A 17 -27.25 9.57 -22.44
C SER A 17 -27.45 9.46 -20.92
N SER A 18 -28.64 9.88 -20.49
CA SER A 18 -29.17 10.05 -19.13
C SER A 18 -28.70 9.11 -18.00
N ARG A 19 -28.66 9.68 -16.79
CA ARG A 19 -28.26 9.08 -15.51
C ARG A 19 -28.99 7.77 -15.19
N ASN A 20 -28.37 6.64 -15.53
CA ASN A 20 -28.60 5.38 -14.81
C ASN A 20 -27.60 5.30 -13.66
N HIS A 21 -28.10 5.25 -12.41
CA HIS A 21 -27.28 4.99 -11.22
C HIS A 21 -26.82 3.52 -11.20
N SER A 22 -25.85 3.18 -12.05
CA SER A 22 -25.08 1.95 -11.93
C SER A 22 -24.00 2.16 -10.87
N MET A 23 -23.89 1.22 -9.94
CA MET A 23 -22.98 1.29 -8.79
C MET A 23 -21.54 1.05 -9.27
N ARG A 24 -20.61 1.96 -8.97
CA ARG A 24 -19.21 1.89 -9.40
C ARG A 24 -18.31 1.39 -8.29
N ILE A 25 -17.65 0.27 -8.53
CA ILE A 25 -16.70 -0.33 -7.60
C ILE A 25 -15.29 -0.13 -8.16
N SER A 26 -14.43 0.52 -7.39
CA SER A 26 -12.99 0.58 -7.67
C SER A 26 -12.26 -0.44 -6.79
N VAL A 27 -11.55 -1.36 -7.42
CA VAL A 27 -10.70 -2.35 -6.75
C VAL A 27 -9.26 -1.87 -6.79
N VAL A 28 -8.66 -1.66 -5.62
CA VAL A 28 -7.23 -1.47 -5.47
C VAL A 28 -6.62 -2.87 -5.34
N CYS A 29 -6.03 -3.34 -6.44
CA CYS A 29 -5.47 -4.68 -6.48
C CYS A 29 -4.07 -4.66 -5.85
N ALA A 30 -3.98 -5.08 -4.59
CA ALA A 30 -2.71 -5.43 -3.98
C ALA A 30 -2.51 -6.94 -4.17
N ALA A 31 -1.56 -7.32 -5.04
CA ALA A 31 -1.23 -8.71 -5.28
C ALA A 31 -0.66 -9.33 -3.99
N SER A 32 -1.41 -10.26 -3.39
CA SER A 32 -0.89 -11.27 -2.48
C SER A 32 -1.49 -12.61 -2.90
N ILE A 33 -0.68 -13.43 -3.56
CA ILE A 33 -1.08 -14.79 -3.95
C ILE A 33 -0.72 -15.70 -2.77
N LYS A 34 -1.69 -15.94 -1.88
CA LYS A 34 -1.77 -17.20 -1.12
C LYS A 34 -3.19 -17.75 -1.30
N ARG A 35 -3.32 -18.76 -2.17
CA ARG A 35 -4.53 -19.59 -2.27
C ARG A 35 -4.52 -20.57 -1.13
N HIS A 36 -5.56 -20.51 -0.31
CA HIS A 36 -6.28 -21.60 0.35
C HIS A 36 -6.91 -20.99 1.59
N HIS A 37 -8.23 -20.79 1.61
CA HIS A 37 -9.01 -21.13 2.78
C HIS A 37 -10.46 -21.40 2.39
N ARG A 38 -10.93 -22.50 2.96
CA ARG A 38 -12.19 -23.20 2.82
C ARG A 38 -13.31 -22.29 3.34
N VAL A 39 -14.39 -22.14 2.57
CA VAL A 39 -15.63 -21.54 3.06
C VAL A 39 -16.23 -22.51 4.07
N SER A 40 -16.20 -22.18 5.35
CA SER A 40 -17.00 -22.85 6.38
C SER A 40 -18.15 -21.94 6.77
N SER A 41 -19.34 -22.37 6.38
CA SER A 41 -20.61 -21.93 6.94
C SER A 41 -20.76 -22.34 8.42
N VAL A 42 -21.77 -21.74 9.06
CA VAL A 42 -22.42 -22.10 10.34
C VAL A 42 -21.81 -21.48 11.60
N TYR A 43 -22.47 -20.48 12.20
CA TYR A 43 -23.36 -20.71 13.34
C TYR A 43 -24.18 -19.48 13.74
N SER A 44 -25.37 -19.82 14.24
CA SER A 44 -26.51 -18.99 14.60
C SER A 44 -26.27 -18.03 15.76
N ARG A 45 -27.18 -17.05 15.84
CA ARG A 45 -27.39 -16.11 16.95
C ARG A 45 -27.36 -16.83 18.31
N GLU A 46 -26.58 -16.29 19.24
CA GLU A 46 -27.01 -16.05 20.63
C GLU A 46 -26.08 -15.06 21.35
N SER A 47 -26.71 -14.02 21.91
CA SER A 47 -26.32 -13.12 23.01
C SER A 47 -24.83 -12.86 23.33
N GLY A 48 -24.34 -11.69 22.93
CA GLY A 48 -23.15 -11.02 23.47
C GLY A 48 -23.50 -9.66 24.14
N PRO A 49 -22.62 -9.11 25.00
CA PRO A 49 -22.96 -8.05 25.95
C PRO A 49 -23.26 -6.70 25.27
N SER A 50 -24.05 -5.89 25.97
CA SER A 50 -24.57 -4.59 25.51
C SER A 50 -23.47 -3.69 24.91
N LEU A 51 -23.72 -3.24 23.67
CA LEU A 51 -22.94 -2.18 23.05
C LEU A 51 -23.12 -0.90 23.87
N GLY A 52 -22.10 -0.57 24.67
CA GLY A 52 -21.90 0.78 25.18
C GLY A 52 -21.93 1.79 24.03
N SER A 53 -22.49 2.96 24.32
CA SER A 53 -22.73 4.11 23.43
C SER A 53 -21.71 4.23 22.28
N VAL A 54 -22.21 4.25 21.05
CA VAL A 54 -21.46 4.70 19.87
C VAL A 54 -20.81 6.05 20.20
N PRO A 55 -19.47 6.18 20.13
CA PRO A 55 -18.81 7.45 20.41
C PRO A 55 -19.38 8.52 19.49
N LYS A 56 -19.82 9.65 20.05
CA LYS A 56 -20.15 10.85 19.28
C LYS A 56 -18.97 11.15 18.36
N ARG A 57 -19.29 11.42 17.08
CA ARG A 57 -18.37 11.78 15.99
C ARG A 57 -17.38 12.83 16.51
N THR A 58 -16.22 12.37 16.98
CA THR A 58 -15.08 13.24 17.24
C THR A 58 -14.61 13.79 15.89
N ASP A 59 -14.04 14.99 15.94
CA ASP A 59 -13.45 15.68 14.79
C ASP A 59 -12.70 14.68 13.88
N GLU A 60 -13.23 14.45 12.67
CA GLU A 60 -12.73 13.41 11.74
C GLU A 60 -11.23 13.59 11.47
N SER A 61 -10.73 14.83 11.59
CA SER A 61 -9.32 15.17 11.42
C SER A 61 -8.42 14.54 12.48
N THR A 62 -8.85 14.52 13.75
CA THR A 62 -8.08 13.98 14.87
C THR A 62 -8.04 12.45 14.85
N PHE A 63 -9.16 11.81 14.48
CA PHE A 63 -9.20 10.35 14.38
C PHE A 63 -8.32 9.84 13.22
N LEU A 64 -8.24 10.57 12.12
CA LEU A 64 -7.43 10.18 10.97
C LEU A 64 -5.93 10.35 11.18
N ARG A 65 -5.47 11.22 12.09
CA ARG A 65 -4.02 11.36 12.39
C ARG A 65 -3.56 10.50 13.56
N GLY A 66 -4.49 10.01 14.38
CA GLY A 66 -4.18 9.47 15.70
C GLY A 66 -3.99 10.60 16.70
N ASP A 67 -4.01 10.28 17.99
CA ASP A 67 -3.60 11.24 19.01
C ASP A 67 -2.08 11.51 18.95
N GLY A 68 -1.60 12.51 19.70
CA GLY A 68 -0.17 12.84 19.76
C GLY A 68 0.74 11.71 20.27
N ASN A 69 0.16 10.59 20.74
CA ASN A 69 0.88 9.39 21.16
C ASN A 69 0.80 8.26 20.11
N GLY A 70 0.26 8.53 18.92
CA GLY A 70 0.11 7.57 17.85
C GLY A 70 -1.01 6.55 18.06
N ARG A 71 -2.03 6.87 18.87
CA ARG A 71 -3.18 6.00 19.10
C ARG A 71 -4.39 6.38 18.25
N PHE A 72 -5.08 5.37 17.74
CA PHE A 72 -6.35 5.45 17.03
C PHE A 72 -7.44 4.85 17.92
N GLY A 73 -7.98 5.68 18.82
CA GLY A 73 -8.83 5.20 19.91
C GLY A 73 -8.05 4.24 20.82
N ARG A 74 -8.45 2.98 20.86
CA ARG A 74 -7.78 1.95 21.70
C ARG A 74 -6.58 1.25 21.02
N PHE A 75 -6.33 1.52 19.74
CA PHE A 75 -5.30 0.83 18.95
C PHE A 75 -4.08 1.73 18.72
N GLY A 76 -2.93 1.16 18.37
CA GLY A 76 -1.70 1.92 18.11
C GLY A 76 -0.91 2.22 19.38
N GLY A 77 -0.06 3.25 19.34
CA GLY A 77 0.92 3.56 20.38
C GLY A 77 2.31 2.95 20.16
N LYS A 78 3.17 3.05 21.17
CA LYS A 78 4.56 2.53 21.16
C LYS A 78 4.71 1.45 22.23
N PHE A 79 4.71 0.18 21.82
CA PHE A 79 4.94 -0.97 22.70
C PHE A 79 6.25 -1.65 22.31
N VAL A 80 7.36 -1.00 22.63
CA VAL A 80 8.72 -1.44 22.29
C VAL A 80 9.63 -1.34 23.50
N PRO A 81 10.78 -2.05 23.50
CA PRO A 81 11.83 -1.83 24.49
C PRO A 81 12.32 -0.38 24.51
N GLU A 82 12.75 0.10 25.68
CA GLU A 82 13.26 1.46 25.88
C GLU A 82 14.43 1.80 24.94
N THR A 83 15.24 0.80 24.58
CA THR A 83 16.37 0.95 23.66
C THR A 83 15.95 1.47 22.27
N LEU A 84 14.71 1.25 21.84
CA LEU A 84 14.18 1.74 20.57
C LEU A 84 13.50 3.11 20.67
N MET A 85 13.22 3.61 21.88
CA MET A 85 12.42 4.82 22.08
C MET A 85 13.10 6.08 21.56
N SER A 86 14.43 6.18 21.62
CA SER A 86 15.17 7.31 21.03
C SER A 86 15.06 7.29 19.51
N ARG A 87 15.30 6.14 18.87
CA ARG A 87 15.25 6.03 17.41
C ARG A 87 13.86 6.23 16.82
N LEU A 88 12.83 5.79 17.52
CA LEU A 88 11.46 6.08 17.11
C LEU A 88 11.07 7.56 17.28
N ARG A 89 11.74 8.29 18.19
CA ARG A 89 11.58 9.74 18.32
C ARG A 89 12.26 10.46 17.16
N ASP A 90 13.53 10.14 16.87
CA ASP A 90 14.26 10.70 15.73
C ASP A 90 13.48 10.49 14.42
N LEU A 91 12.94 9.27 14.23
CA LEU A 91 12.10 8.94 13.08
C LEU A 91 10.79 9.74 13.04
N GLU A 92 10.15 9.95 14.19
CA GLU A 92 8.91 10.72 14.26
C GLU A 92 9.15 12.19 13.95
N ASP A 93 10.21 12.77 14.49
CA ASP A 93 10.58 14.17 14.27
C ASP A 93 10.93 14.41 12.80
N GLU A 94 11.76 13.54 12.21
CA GLU A 94 12.11 13.61 10.79
C GLU A 94 10.88 13.37 9.90
N PHE A 95 10.04 12.37 10.22
CA PHE A 95 8.80 12.14 9.49
C PHE A 95 7.90 13.38 9.51
N ASN A 96 7.71 14.02 10.67
CA ASN A 96 6.89 15.22 10.77
C ASN A 96 7.49 16.40 9.98
N PHE A 97 8.82 16.53 9.99
CA PHE A 97 9.52 17.57 9.23
C PHE A 97 9.35 17.40 7.72
N VAL A 98 9.57 16.19 7.19
CA VAL A 98 9.53 15.94 5.74
C VAL A 98 8.14 16.10 5.13
N LEU A 99 7.07 16.10 5.92
CA LEU A 99 5.71 16.37 5.45
C LEU A 99 5.52 17.81 5.00
N SER A 100 6.28 18.75 5.55
CA SER A 100 6.24 20.18 5.21
C SER A 100 7.47 20.67 4.44
N ASP A 101 8.50 19.85 4.33
CA ASP A 101 9.73 20.19 3.62
C ASP A 101 9.53 20.14 2.09
N HIS A 102 9.62 21.31 1.44
CA HIS A 102 9.44 21.43 0.00
C HIS A 102 10.48 20.63 -0.80
N GLU A 103 11.74 20.62 -0.37
CA GLU A 103 12.80 19.92 -1.10
C GLU A 103 12.58 18.41 -1.07
N PHE A 104 12.19 17.87 0.09
CA PHE A 104 11.82 16.47 0.21
C PHE A 104 10.61 16.11 -0.65
N GLN A 105 9.56 16.95 -0.63
CA GLN A 105 8.35 16.69 -1.41
C GLN A 105 8.62 16.73 -2.92
N GLU A 106 9.51 17.62 -3.38
CA GLU A 106 9.92 17.71 -4.77
C GLU A 106 10.76 16.49 -5.20
N GLU A 107 11.72 16.08 -4.37
CA GLU A 107 12.52 14.87 -4.62
C GLU A 107 11.63 13.62 -4.64
N LEU A 108 10.70 13.49 -3.68
CA LEU A 108 9.78 12.36 -3.60
C LEU A 108 8.84 12.35 -4.80
N THR A 109 8.29 13.50 -5.19
CA THR A 109 7.42 13.62 -6.37
C THR A 109 8.16 13.20 -7.64
N THR A 110 9.42 13.64 -7.79
CA THR A 110 10.29 13.26 -8.90
C THR A 110 10.57 11.76 -8.89
N ALA A 111 10.90 11.17 -7.74
CA ALA A 111 11.12 9.73 -7.61
C ALA A 111 9.86 8.92 -7.92
N LEU A 112 8.69 9.36 -7.44
CA LEU A 112 7.41 8.70 -7.74
C LEU A 112 7.08 8.76 -9.24
N ARG A 113 7.32 9.90 -9.91
CA ARG A 113 7.07 10.03 -11.35
C ARG A 113 8.07 9.23 -12.18
N ASP A 114 9.36 9.49 -12.00
CA ASP A 114 10.41 9.08 -12.94
C ASP A 114 10.96 7.69 -12.65
N TYR A 115 10.93 7.26 -11.39
CA TYR A 115 11.45 5.95 -10.98
C TYR A 115 10.33 4.94 -10.70
N VAL A 116 9.28 5.35 -9.97
CA VAL A 116 8.15 4.45 -9.67
C VAL A 116 7.19 4.31 -10.86
N GLY A 117 7.11 5.32 -11.74
CA GLY A 117 6.20 5.31 -12.89
C GLY A 117 4.79 5.77 -12.54
N ARG A 118 4.64 6.66 -11.55
CA ARG A 118 3.35 7.26 -11.19
C ARG A 118 2.94 8.33 -12.20
N GLU A 119 1.65 8.55 -12.42
CA GLU A 119 0.51 7.87 -11.79
C GLU A 119 0.14 6.53 -12.42
N THR A 120 -0.47 5.65 -11.62
CA THR A 120 -0.97 4.37 -12.15
C THR A 120 -2.38 4.54 -12.75
N PRO A 121 -2.74 3.84 -13.84
CA PRO A 121 -4.06 3.95 -14.44
C PRO A 121 -5.21 3.47 -13.54
N LEU A 122 -6.39 4.09 -13.69
CA LEU A 122 -7.68 3.58 -13.21
C LEU A 122 -8.44 2.97 -14.40
N CYS A 123 -8.31 1.65 -14.57
CA CYS A 123 -8.71 0.95 -15.79
C CYS A 123 -10.11 0.31 -15.67
N PHE A 124 -10.99 0.52 -16.65
CA PHE A 124 -12.29 -0.14 -16.71
C PHE A 124 -12.15 -1.64 -17.04
N ALA A 125 -12.66 -2.50 -16.17
CA ALA A 125 -12.65 -3.94 -16.34
C ALA A 125 -13.97 -4.43 -16.97
N GLY A 126 -14.13 -4.22 -18.28
CA GLY A 126 -15.37 -4.52 -19.01
C GLY A 126 -15.84 -5.97 -18.89
N ARG A 127 -14.94 -6.95 -19.07
CA ARG A 127 -15.29 -8.38 -18.95
C ARG A 127 -15.75 -8.76 -17.54
N LEU A 128 -15.10 -8.20 -16.51
CA LEU A 128 -15.44 -8.45 -15.11
C LEU A 128 -16.77 -7.80 -14.73
N THR A 129 -16.98 -6.57 -15.21
CA THR A 129 -18.25 -5.85 -15.12
C THR A 129 -19.38 -6.73 -15.69
N GLU A 130 -19.28 -7.17 -16.94
CA GLU A 130 -20.32 -8.00 -17.56
C GLU A 130 -20.56 -9.33 -16.84
N HIS A 131 -19.50 -9.97 -16.34
CA HIS A 131 -19.64 -11.18 -15.52
C HIS A 131 -20.54 -10.96 -14.30
N TYR A 132 -20.29 -9.91 -13.51
CA TYR A 132 -21.10 -9.61 -12.32
C TYR A 132 -22.50 -9.06 -12.65
N LYS A 133 -22.64 -8.31 -13.74
CA LYS A 133 -23.97 -7.92 -14.25
C LYS A 133 -24.82 -9.13 -14.61
N ASN A 134 -24.23 -10.13 -15.27
CA ASN A 134 -24.91 -11.37 -15.62
C ASN A 134 -25.26 -12.21 -14.39
N LEU A 135 -24.35 -12.33 -13.42
CA LEU A 135 -24.62 -13.05 -12.17
C LEU A 135 -25.78 -12.42 -11.38
N ALA A 136 -25.85 -11.08 -11.33
CA ALA A 136 -26.92 -10.37 -10.65
C ALA A 136 -28.29 -10.60 -11.33
N ARG A 137 -28.32 -10.80 -12.66
CA ARG A 137 -29.55 -11.14 -13.39
C ARG A 137 -30.03 -12.56 -13.08
N THR A 138 -29.13 -13.53 -12.90
CA THR A 138 -29.50 -14.94 -12.71
C THR A 138 -29.79 -15.32 -11.26
N THR A 139 -29.19 -14.62 -10.29
CA THR A 139 -29.34 -14.93 -8.86
C THR A 139 -30.48 -14.20 -8.16
N GLY A 140 -31.27 -13.41 -8.89
CA GLY A 140 -32.48 -12.75 -8.36
C GLY A 140 -32.23 -11.83 -7.16
N GLY A 141 -31.01 -11.29 -7.02
CA GLY A 141 -30.55 -10.53 -5.86
C GLY A 141 -31.56 -9.46 -5.42
N GLY A 142 -32.20 -9.71 -4.27
CA GLY A 142 -33.42 -9.06 -3.78
C GLY A 142 -33.28 -7.60 -3.35
N GLY A 143 -32.91 -6.72 -4.26
CA GLY A 143 -32.75 -5.30 -3.98
C GLY A 143 -32.92 -4.38 -5.18
N GLY A 144 -33.90 -4.62 -6.06
CA GLY A 144 -34.44 -3.66 -7.04
C GLY A 144 -33.48 -2.98 -8.06
N ARG A 145 -32.17 -3.18 -7.96
CA ARG A 145 -31.15 -2.55 -8.80
C ARG A 145 -30.79 -3.47 -9.96
N SER A 146 -31.60 -3.40 -11.02
CA SER A 146 -31.28 -3.97 -12.32
C SER A 146 -30.03 -3.30 -12.87
N GLY A 147 -28.86 -3.97 -12.85
CA GLY A 147 -27.72 -3.45 -13.60
C GLY A 147 -26.33 -3.93 -13.23
N GLY A 148 -26.11 -4.52 -12.05
CA GLY A 148 -24.77 -4.90 -11.53
C GLY A 148 -23.77 -3.72 -11.45
N PRO A 149 -22.57 -3.93 -10.89
CA PRO A 149 -21.60 -2.83 -10.73
C PRO A 149 -20.72 -2.62 -11.96
N GLU A 150 -20.31 -1.38 -12.22
CA GLU A 150 -19.16 -1.08 -13.08
C GLU A 150 -17.87 -1.25 -12.27
N ILE A 151 -16.91 -2.01 -12.79
CA ILE A 151 -15.69 -2.35 -12.05
C ILE A 151 -14.48 -1.66 -12.69
N PHE A 152 -13.74 -0.93 -11.87
CA PHE A 152 -12.48 -0.28 -12.23
C PHE A 152 -11.33 -0.85 -11.39
N LEU A 153 -10.15 -0.96 -11.99
CA LEU A 153 -8.94 -1.47 -11.35
C LEU A 153 -7.91 -0.35 -11.24
N LYS A 154 -7.49 -0.04 -10.02
CA LYS A 154 -6.33 0.85 -9.78
C LYS A 154 -5.05 0.04 -9.93
N ARG A 155 -4.29 0.30 -10.99
CA ARG A 155 -3.22 -0.56 -11.52
C ARG A 155 -1.88 -0.40 -10.82
N GLU A 156 -1.84 -0.57 -9.50
CA GLU A 156 -0.58 -0.57 -8.72
C GLU A 156 0.35 -1.74 -9.05
N ASP A 157 -0.12 -2.72 -9.83
CA ASP A 157 0.71 -3.77 -10.42
C ASP A 157 1.69 -3.24 -11.50
N LEU A 158 1.42 -2.05 -12.06
CA LEU A 158 2.28 -1.40 -13.06
C LEU A 158 3.38 -0.52 -12.45
N SER A 159 3.36 -0.31 -11.14
CA SER A 159 4.41 0.44 -10.44
C SER A 159 5.74 -0.33 -10.52
N HIS A 160 6.87 0.39 -10.54
CA HIS A 160 8.19 -0.25 -10.50
C HIS A 160 8.31 -1.23 -9.32
N GLY A 161 8.82 -2.43 -9.57
CA GLY A 161 8.82 -3.53 -8.59
C GLY A 161 7.52 -4.34 -8.52
N GLY A 162 6.46 -3.96 -9.26
CA GLY A 162 5.26 -4.77 -9.47
C GLY A 162 4.21 -4.69 -8.35
N SER A 163 4.32 -3.74 -7.42
CA SER A 163 3.30 -3.51 -6.40
C SER A 163 3.35 -2.11 -5.79
N HIS A 164 2.30 -1.76 -5.04
CA HIS A 164 2.19 -0.51 -4.27
C HIS A 164 3.30 -0.31 -3.21
N LYS A 165 4.07 -1.36 -2.85
CA LYS A 165 5.04 -1.27 -1.74
C LYS A 165 6.18 -0.29 -2.01
N ILE A 166 6.50 -0.05 -3.28
CA ILE A 166 7.55 0.89 -3.68
C ILE A 166 7.25 2.33 -3.27
N ASN A 167 5.97 2.74 -3.23
CA ASN A 167 5.57 4.10 -2.81
C ASN A 167 6.11 4.42 -1.40
N ASN A 168 5.96 3.45 -0.50
CA ASN A 168 6.43 3.54 0.87
C ASN A 168 7.95 3.34 0.98
N ALA A 169 8.50 2.35 0.25
CA ALA A 169 9.91 2.00 0.35
C ALA A 169 10.82 3.14 -0.11
N ILE A 170 10.49 3.82 -1.21
CA ILE A 170 11.32 4.94 -1.69
C ILE A 170 11.33 6.11 -0.71
N ALA A 171 10.16 6.47 -0.17
CA ALA A 171 10.04 7.57 0.78
C ALA A 171 10.78 7.28 2.10
N GLN A 172 10.62 6.07 2.64
CA GLN A 172 11.36 5.68 3.85
C GLN A 172 12.86 5.55 3.64
N ALA A 173 13.32 5.09 2.47
CA ALA A 173 14.75 5.05 2.17
C ALA A 173 15.34 6.47 2.03
N MET A 174 14.57 7.44 1.52
CA MET A 174 14.97 8.86 1.53
C MET A 174 15.07 9.40 2.97
N ILE A 175 14.12 9.05 3.84
CA ILE A 175 14.20 9.38 5.28
C ILE A 175 15.43 8.74 5.91
N ALA A 176 15.71 7.46 5.64
CA ALA A 176 16.88 6.77 6.15
C ALA A 176 18.18 7.52 5.81
N ARG A 177 18.30 8.01 4.56
CA ARG A 177 19.44 8.82 4.12
C ARG A 177 19.54 10.15 4.89
N ARG A 178 18.42 10.80 5.21
CA ARG A 178 18.38 12.06 5.98
C ARG A 178 18.71 11.87 7.46
N LEU A 179 18.40 10.69 7.99
CA LEU A 179 18.82 10.25 9.33
C LEU A 179 20.27 9.73 9.35
N ASP A 180 21.08 10.02 8.33
CA ASP A 180 22.46 9.58 8.18
C ASP A 180 22.67 8.05 8.29
N CYS A 181 21.63 7.26 8.01
CA CYS A 181 21.73 5.81 7.99
C CYS A 181 22.34 5.36 6.66
N SER A 182 23.41 4.56 6.72
CA SER A 182 24.05 3.95 5.55
C SER A 182 23.45 2.59 5.19
N ARG A 183 22.66 2.01 6.09
CA ARG A 183 22.15 0.64 5.99
C ARG A 183 20.65 0.58 6.27
N VAL A 184 19.95 -0.25 5.51
CA VAL A 184 18.53 -0.55 5.66
C VAL A 184 18.32 -2.04 5.88
N VAL A 185 17.48 -2.36 6.86
CA VAL A 185 17.01 -3.72 7.11
C VAL A 185 15.50 -3.80 6.94
N ALA A 186 15.03 -4.93 6.41
CA ALA A 186 13.59 -5.20 6.29
C ALA A 186 13.31 -6.69 6.43
N ALA A 187 12.05 -7.04 6.72
CA ALA A 187 11.57 -8.42 6.69
C ALA A 187 10.48 -8.58 5.62
N THR A 188 10.43 -9.74 4.97
CA THR A 188 9.46 -10.01 3.90
C THR A 188 8.93 -11.44 3.96
N GLY A 189 7.65 -11.61 3.65
CA GLY A 189 7.01 -12.92 3.47
C GLY A 189 6.88 -13.26 1.99
N SER A 190 5.96 -12.60 1.27
CA SER A 190 5.77 -12.84 -0.17
C SER A 190 6.93 -12.35 -1.06
N GLY A 191 7.90 -11.61 -0.52
CA GLY A 191 9.04 -11.08 -1.26
C GLY A 191 8.84 -9.67 -1.82
N GLN A 192 7.61 -9.25 -2.09
CA GLN A 192 7.31 -7.94 -2.69
C GLN A 192 7.82 -6.74 -1.88
N HIS A 193 7.79 -6.81 -0.54
CA HIS A 193 8.33 -5.74 0.31
C HIS A 193 9.85 -5.67 0.21
N GLY A 194 10.50 -6.84 0.22
CA GLY A 194 11.93 -6.95 0.06
C GLY A 194 12.41 -6.44 -1.30
N VAL A 195 11.70 -6.76 -2.39
CA VAL A 195 12.03 -6.24 -3.73
C VAL A 195 11.90 -4.71 -3.78
N ALA A 196 10.82 -4.15 -3.24
CA ALA A 196 10.63 -2.70 -3.18
C ALA A 196 11.72 -2.01 -2.34
N THR A 197 12.09 -2.61 -1.21
CA THR A 197 13.15 -2.11 -0.32
C THR A 197 14.51 -2.16 -1.00
N ALA A 198 14.86 -3.28 -1.64
CA ALA A 198 16.09 -3.45 -2.38
C ALA A 198 16.21 -2.44 -3.53
N ALA A 199 15.12 -2.22 -4.28
CA ALA A 199 15.09 -1.25 -5.37
C ALA A 199 15.31 0.19 -4.87
N ALA A 200 14.62 0.59 -3.81
CA ALA A 200 14.78 1.89 -3.19
C ALA A 200 16.22 2.11 -2.65
N CYS A 201 16.79 1.10 -1.99
CA CYS A 201 18.16 1.16 -1.47
C CYS A 201 19.19 1.24 -2.60
N ALA A 202 19.02 0.45 -3.66
CA ALA A 202 19.89 0.49 -4.83
C ALA A 202 19.89 1.89 -5.49
N LYS A 203 18.73 2.52 -5.61
CA LYS A 203 18.60 3.89 -6.15
C LYS A 203 19.31 4.94 -5.29
N LEU A 204 19.33 4.76 -3.97
CA LEU A 204 19.83 5.74 -3.01
C LEU A 204 21.20 5.37 -2.43
N SER A 205 21.86 4.35 -3.00
CA SER A 205 23.17 3.86 -2.56
C SER A 205 23.23 3.47 -1.07
N LEU A 206 22.16 2.84 -0.58
CA LEU A 206 22.08 2.31 0.78
C LEU A 206 22.36 0.80 0.79
N GLU A 207 23.08 0.31 1.79
CA GLU A 207 23.20 -1.14 1.99
C GLU A 207 21.83 -1.73 2.36
N CYS A 208 21.47 -2.85 1.77
CA CYS A 208 20.17 -3.47 2.01
C CYS A 208 20.32 -4.91 2.49
N THR A 209 19.75 -5.23 3.65
CA THR A 209 19.59 -6.61 4.14
C THR A 209 18.12 -6.94 4.32
N VAL A 210 17.65 -7.99 3.65
CA VAL A 210 16.26 -8.47 3.75
C VAL A 210 16.24 -9.84 4.42
N PHE A 211 15.49 -9.95 5.51
CA PHE A 211 15.23 -11.20 6.23
C PHE A 211 13.97 -11.87 5.70
N MET A 212 14.04 -13.18 5.45
CA MET A 212 12.95 -13.94 4.86
C MET A 212 12.94 -15.37 5.39
N GLY A 213 11.76 -15.88 5.72
CA GLY A 213 11.60 -17.26 6.20
C GLY A 213 12.07 -18.28 5.15
N THR A 214 12.77 -19.34 5.55
CA THR A 214 13.32 -20.38 4.65
C THR A 214 12.27 -20.94 3.69
N ILE A 215 11.10 -21.32 4.20
CA ILE A 215 9.98 -21.84 3.41
C ILE A 215 9.46 -20.80 2.40
N ASP A 216 9.37 -19.52 2.79
CA ASP A 216 8.90 -18.47 1.89
C ASP A 216 9.96 -18.17 0.82
N MET A 217 11.27 -18.24 1.13
CA MET A 217 12.35 -18.10 0.15
C MET A 217 12.28 -19.13 -0.97
N GLU A 218 12.02 -20.39 -0.63
CA GLU A 218 11.85 -21.46 -1.61
C GLU A 218 10.63 -21.19 -2.52
N LYS A 219 9.50 -20.82 -1.90
CA LYS A 219 8.25 -20.54 -2.63
C LYS A 219 8.30 -19.29 -3.50
N GLN A 220 9.13 -18.32 -3.14
CA GLN A 220 9.22 -17.00 -3.78
C GLN A 220 10.61 -16.76 -4.40
N SER A 221 11.17 -17.81 -5.02
CA SER A 221 12.53 -17.80 -5.60
C SER A 221 12.77 -16.64 -6.57
N TYR A 222 11.77 -16.26 -7.37
CA TYR A 222 11.84 -15.11 -8.27
C TYR A 222 12.09 -13.78 -7.53
N ASN A 223 11.38 -13.53 -6.44
CA ASN A 223 11.56 -12.31 -5.64
C ASN A 223 12.92 -12.34 -4.92
N VAL A 224 13.37 -13.51 -4.45
CA VAL A 224 14.72 -13.67 -3.86
C VAL A 224 15.81 -13.31 -4.87
N GLN A 225 15.72 -13.83 -6.10
CA GLN A 225 16.66 -13.49 -7.16
C GLN A 225 16.61 -12.00 -7.51
N SER A 226 15.41 -11.43 -7.61
CA SER A 226 15.22 -10.00 -7.90
C SER A 226 15.90 -9.12 -6.83
N MET A 227 15.75 -9.45 -5.54
CA MET A 227 16.44 -8.74 -4.46
C MET A 227 17.97 -8.82 -4.59
N LYS A 228 18.51 -9.99 -4.92
CA LYS A 228 19.95 -10.18 -5.12
C LYS A 228 20.49 -9.40 -6.32
N LEU A 229 19.75 -9.36 -7.43
CA LEU A 229 20.12 -8.58 -8.62
C LEU A 229 20.12 -7.07 -8.35
N LEU A 230 19.28 -6.61 -7.43
CA LEU A 230 19.26 -5.23 -6.92
C LEU A 230 20.37 -4.97 -5.87
N GLY A 231 21.25 -5.94 -5.60
CA GLY A 231 22.38 -5.80 -4.68
C GLY A 231 22.04 -6.01 -3.20
N ALA A 232 20.82 -6.41 -2.87
CA ALA A 232 20.46 -6.69 -1.47
C ALA A 232 20.99 -8.04 -0.99
N GLN A 233 21.44 -8.08 0.27
CA GLN A 233 21.71 -9.33 0.96
C GLN A 233 20.38 -9.94 1.43
N VAL A 234 20.07 -11.17 1.01
CA VAL A 234 18.88 -11.90 1.46
C VAL A 234 19.30 -12.94 2.50
N LYS A 235 18.90 -12.75 3.76
CA LYS A 235 19.19 -13.65 4.87
C LYS A 235 18.00 -14.56 5.15
N SER A 236 18.25 -15.87 5.12
CA SER A 236 17.26 -16.88 5.51
C SER A 236 17.11 -16.92 7.02
N VAL A 237 15.87 -17.00 7.49
CA VAL A 237 15.52 -17.21 8.90
C VAL A 237 14.69 -18.47 8.99
N GLU A 238 15.04 -19.37 9.91
CA GLU A 238 14.20 -20.55 10.16
C GLU A 238 12.86 -20.11 10.75
N GLY A 239 11.77 -20.61 10.15
CA GLY A 239 10.41 -20.31 10.58
C GLY A 239 9.63 -19.40 9.65
N THR A 240 8.79 -18.55 10.25
CA THR A 240 7.74 -17.78 9.62
C THR A 240 8.15 -16.33 9.31
N PHE A 241 7.23 -15.56 8.75
CA PHE A 241 7.39 -14.10 8.62
C PHE A 241 7.63 -13.41 9.97
N GLN A 242 7.04 -13.87 11.07
CA GLN A 242 7.23 -13.27 12.39
C GLN A 242 8.65 -13.47 12.89
N ASP A 243 9.24 -14.64 12.62
CA ASP A 243 10.62 -14.95 12.97
C ASP A 243 11.58 -14.06 12.17
N ALA A 244 11.35 -13.94 10.86
CA ALA A 244 12.11 -13.02 10.00
C ALA A 244 11.97 -11.54 10.44
N SER A 245 10.78 -11.12 10.86
CA SER A 245 10.56 -9.76 11.38
C SER A 245 11.26 -9.53 12.72
N SER A 246 11.24 -10.53 13.61
CA SER A 246 11.94 -10.46 14.89
C SER A 246 13.45 -10.34 14.68
N GLU A 247 14.00 -11.11 13.73
CA GLU A 247 15.41 -11.06 13.39
C GLU A 247 15.83 -9.72 12.76
N ALA A 248 15.00 -9.16 11.88
CA ALA A 248 15.25 -7.84 11.32
C ALA A 248 15.28 -6.74 12.41
N ILE A 249 14.38 -6.82 13.40
CA ILE A 249 14.36 -5.89 14.53
C ILE A 249 15.59 -6.09 15.43
N ARG A 250 16.01 -7.33 15.70
CA ARG A 250 17.26 -7.59 16.45
C ARG A 250 18.47 -6.99 15.73
N ASN A 251 18.59 -7.19 14.43
CA ASN A 251 19.70 -6.63 13.65
C ASN A 251 19.70 -5.11 13.64
N TRP A 252 18.51 -4.50 13.62
CA TRP A 252 18.37 -3.05 13.80
C TRP A 252 18.85 -2.59 15.18
N VAL A 253 18.45 -3.28 16.25
CA VAL A 253 18.86 -2.98 17.64
C VAL A 253 20.38 -3.12 17.84
N GLU A 254 21.02 -4.06 17.17
CA GLU A 254 22.49 -4.24 17.24
C GLU A 254 23.25 -3.06 16.62
N HIS A 255 22.69 -2.40 15.60
CA HIS A 255 23.37 -1.38 14.80
C HIS A 255 22.55 -0.08 14.71
N LEU A 256 21.91 0.32 15.81
CA LEU A 256 20.99 1.48 15.89
C LEU A 256 21.60 2.79 15.40
N GLY A 257 22.93 2.93 15.44
CA GLY A 257 23.67 4.10 14.97
C GLY A 257 23.44 4.45 13.50
N ILE A 258 23.42 3.40 12.66
CA ILE A 258 23.63 3.51 11.21
C ILE A 258 22.59 2.75 10.40
N THR A 259 21.72 1.98 11.08
CA THR A 259 20.74 1.09 10.44
C THR A 259 19.33 1.64 10.61
N TYR A 260 18.58 1.64 9.51
CA TYR A 260 17.18 1.97 9.45
C TYR A 260 16.32 0.72 9.23
N TYR A 261 15.29 0.51 10.06
CA TYR A 261 14.30 -0.55 9.84
C TYR A 261 13.16 -0.06 8.96
N LEU A 262 13.07 -0.57 7.73
CA LEU A 262 12.06 -0.16 6.76
C LEU A 262 10.77 -0.97 6.92
N SER A 263 9.79 -0.36 7.58
CA SER A 263 8.46 -0.96 7.79
C SER A 263 7.66 -1.04 6.49
N GLY A 264 7.15 -2.23 6.17
CA GLY A 264 6.39 -2.50 4.95
C GLY A 264 4.88 -2.50 5.07
N THR A 265 4.34 -2.24 6.26
CA THR A 265 2.91 -2.36 6.55
C THR A 265 2.47 -1.36 7.60
N VAL A 266 1.16 -1.15 7.72
CA VAL A 266 0.52 -0.26 8.71
C VAL A 266 0.46 -0.86 10.11
N VAL A 267 1.38 -1.77 10.44
CA VAL A 267 1.51 -2.46 11.73
C VAL A 267 2.90 -2.17 12.28
N GLY A 268 2.98 -1.93 13.60
CA GLY A 268 4.21 -1.59 14.29
C GLY A 268 4.02 -0.43 15.27
N PRO A 269 5.08 -0.02 15.96
CA PRO A 269 5.03 1.13 16.84
C PRO A 269 4.85 2.43 16.04
N HIS A 270 4.20 3.42 16.65
CA HIS A 270 4.25 4.80 16.14
C HIS A 270 5.72 5.26 15.96
N PRO A 271 6.10 5.94 14.86
CA PRO A 271 5.25 6.53 13.81
C PRO A 271 4.94 5.65 12.59
N CYS A 272 5.44 4.39 12.55
CA CYS A 272 5.41 3.56 11.35
C CYS A 272 4.02 3.40 10.70
N PRO A 273 2.92 3.12 11.42
CA PRO A 273 1.59 2.99 10.81
C PRO A 273 1.12 4.27 10.09
N VAL A 274 1.36 5.44 10.71
CA VAL A 274 0.95 6.74 10.15
C VAL A 274 1.78 7.07 8.92
N MET A 275 3.10 6.86 9.02
CA MET A 275 4.05 7.09 7.95
C MET A 275 3.75 6.23 6.72
N VAL A 276 3.57 4.92 6.90
CA VAL A 276 3.25 3.99 5.80
C VAL A 276 1.95 4.39 5.12
N ARG A 277 0.91 4.75 5.89
CA ARG A 277 -0.36 5.23 5.34
C ARG A 277 -0.16 6.51 4.52
N GLU A 278 0.61 7.47 5.04
CA GLU A 278 0.82 8.75 4.37
C GLU A 278 1.50 8.56 3.00
N PHE A 279 2.54 7.73 2.93
CA PHE A 279 3.21 7.45 1.65
C PHE A 279 2.39 6.59 0.69
N GLN A 280 1.44 5.80 1.20
CA GLN A 280 0.46 5.09 0.36
C GLN A 280 -0.74 5.96 -0.05
N SER A 281 -0.92 7.14 0.55
CA SER A 281 -2.07 8.02 0.28
C SER A 281 -2.17 8.48 -1.18
N VAL A 282 -1.04 8.48 -1.90
CA VAL A 282 -0.94 8.81 -3.32
C VAL A 282 -1.91 7.99 -4.18
N ILE A 283 -2.12 6.71 -3.83
CA ILE A 283 -3.05 5.81 -4.53
C ILE A 283 -4.48 6.38 -4.46
N GLY A 284 -4.90 6.80 -3.27
CA GLY A 284 -6.23 7.37 -3.04
C GLY A 284 -6.40 8.76 -3.65
N LYS A 285 -5.36 9.60 -3.59
CA LYS A 285 -5.33 10.94 -4.19
C LYS A 285 -5.52 10.85 -5.71
N GLU A 286 -4.75 9.98 -6.37
CA GLU A 286 -4.87 9.74 -7.81
C GLU A 286 -6.21 9.11 -8.18
N THR A 287 -6.65 8.06 -7.46
CA THR A 287 -7.92 7.38 -7.75
C THR A 287 -9.09 8.36 -7.69
N ARG A 288 -9.12 9.25 -6.68
CA ARG A 288 -10.15 10.28 -6.56
C ARG A 288 -10.13 11.26 -7.73
N ARG A 289 -8.94 11.72 -8.13
CA ARG A 289 -8.76 12.64 -9.26
C ARG A 289 -9.20 11.99 -10.57
N GLN A 290 -8.75 10.76 -10.83
CA GLN A 290 -9.09 9.97 -12.02
C GLN A 290 -10.59 9.65 -12.10
N ALA A 291 -11.20 9.25 -10.98
CA ALA A 291 -12.65 9.02 -10.89
C ALA A 291 -13.46 10.30 -11.21
N SER A 292 -13.02 11.45 -10.66
CA SER A 292 -13.65 12.74 -10.95
C SER A 292 -13.56 13.12 -12.42
N GLN A 293 -12.47 12.77 -13.10
CA GLN A 293 -12.30 13.01 -14.53
C GLN A 293 -13.12 12.06 -15.40
N LEU A 294 -13.19 10.78 -15.03
CA LEU A 294 -13.91 9.76 -15.80
C LEU A 294 -15.43 9.89 -15.69
N TRP A 295 -15.95 10.24 -14.52
CA TRP A 295 -17.40 10.23 -14.29
C TRP A 295 -17.93 11.33 -13.36
N GLY A 296 -17.14 12.37 -13.10
CA GLY A 296 -17.61 13.58 -12.39
C GLY A 296 -17.86 13.38 -10.90
N GLY A 297 -17.29 12.35 -10.27
CA GLY A 297 -17.53 12.07 -8.85
C GLY A 297 -16.57 11.08 -8.22
N LYS A 298 -16.92 10.60 -7.03
CA LYS A 298 -16.18 9.56 -6.31
C LYS A 298 -16.69 8.16 -6.72
N PRO A 299 -15.89 7.09 -6.50
CA PRO A 299 -16.42 5.72 -6.55
C PRO A 299 -17.53 5.55 -5.50
N ASP A 300 -18.55 4.74 -5.81
CA ASP A 300 -19.57 4.37 -4.82
C ASP A 300 -18.98 3.44 -3.75
N VAL A 301 -18.08 2.55 -4.17
CA VAL A 301 -17.37 1.62 -3.28
C VAL A 301 -15.90 1.51 -3.67
N LEU A 302 -15.06 1.46 -2.64
CA LEU A 302 -13.65 1.08 -2.75
C LEU A 302 -13.44 -0.28 -2.09
N VAL A 303 -12.76 -1.17 -2.78
CA VAL A 303 -12.40 -2.49 -2.28
C VAL A 303 -10.89 -2.65 -2.38
N ALA A 304 -10.27 -3.09 -1.30
CA ALA A 304 -8.84 -3.43 -1.26
C ALA A 304 -8.67 -4.69 -0.40
N CYS A 305 -7.65 -5.49 -0.70
CA CYS A 305 -7.29 -6.57 0.19
C CYS A 305 -6.63 -6.01 1.45
N VAL A 306 -6.93 -6.62 2.60
CA VAL A 306 -6.28 -6.32 3.88
C VAL A 306 -5.46 -7.54 4.23
N GLY A 307 -4.14 -7.40 4.12
CA GLY A 307 -3.21 -8.46 4.46
C GLY A 307 -2.86 -8.40 5.94
N TRP A 308 -2.87 -9.56 6.60
CA TRP A 308 -2.31 -9.73 7.93
C TRP A 308 -1.45 -10.99 7.93
N ASN A 309 -0.14 -10.82 8.10
CA ASN A 309 0.79 -11.94 8.30
C ASN A 309 0.95 -12.13 9.81
N ILE A 310 -0.04 -12.76 10.45
CA ILE A 310 0.19 -13.57 11.67
C ILE A 310 0.43 -15.00 11.16
#